data_AF-A0A0G1PM14-F1
#
_entry.id   AF-A0A0G1PM14-F1
#
_cell.length_a   1.000
_cell.length_b   1.000
_cell.length_c   1.000
_cell.angle_alpha   90.00
_cell.angle_beta   90.00
_cell.angle_gamma   90.00
#
_symmetry.space_group_name_H-M   'P 1'
#
loop_
_entity.id
_entity.type
_entity.pdbx_description
1 polymer ?
#
loop_
_entity_poly.entity_id
_entity_poly.type
_entity_poly.pdbx_seq_one_letter_code
_entity_poly.pdbx_strand_id
1 'polypeptide(L)' 'MHQLRVHFAFIGHPIVGDQKYGLKKDRLLLNRQFLHASELTLKLPNGQTKTFKSDLPADLKDFLDSDILLKSRNKRNKHE' A
#
# COMPACT_ATOMS: atom_id res chain seq x y z
N MET A 1 16.15 1.06 -7.77
CA MET A 1 14.99 1.92 -8.06
C MET A 1 13.82 1.50 -7.15
N HIS A 2 13.39 2.36 -6.22
CA HIS A 2 12.27 2.11 -5.29
C HIS A 2 11.51 3.42 -5.02
N GLN A 3 11.19 4.17 -6.08
CA GLN A 3 10.80 5.59 -5.99
C GLN A 3 9.68 5.85 -4.97
N LEU A 4 8.58 5.10 -5.06
CA LEU A 4 7.46 5.26 -4.13
C LEU A 4 7.86 4.94 -2.69
N ARG A 5 8.44 3.77 -2.46
CA ARG A 5 8.85 3.29 -1.12
C ARG A 5 9.81 4.23 -0.39
N VAL A 6 10.81 4.74 -1.12
CA VAL A 6 11.80 5.69 -0.58
C VAL A 6 11.13 7.03 -0.26
N HIS A 7 10.29 7.52 -1.16
CA HIS A 7 9.64 8.82 -0.97
C HIS A 7 8.68 8.80 0.23
N PHE A 8 7.87 7.75 0.36
CA PHE A 8 6.98 7.55 1.49
C PHE A 8 7.75 7.42 2.81
N ALA A 9 8.85 6.68 2.82
CA ALA A 9 9.71 6.60 4.00
C ALA A 9 10.37 7.95 4.35
N PHE A 10 10.78 8.72 3.34
CA PHE A 10 11.42 10.02 3.52
C PHE A 10 10.48 11.05 4.18
N ILE A 11 9.19 11.05 3.82
CA ILE A 11 8.18 11.92 4.44
C ILE A 11 7.64 11.38 5.78
N GLY A 12 8.24 10.31 6.34
CA GLY A 12 7.84 9.76 7.63
C GLY A 12 6.65 8.79 7.59
N HIS A 13 6.19 8.41 6.39
CA HIS A 13 5.04 7.52 6.20
C HIS A 13 5.41 6.30 5.34
N PRO A 14 6.33 5.42 5.80
CA PRO A 14 6.78 4.29 4.99
C PRO A 14 5.65 3.28 4.71
N ILE A 15 5.79 2.54 3.61
CA ILE A 15 4.82 1.52 3.20
C ILE A 15 4.81 0.35 4.20
N VAL A 16 3.60 -0.07 4.62
CA VAL A 16 3.39 -1.21 5.52
C VAL A 16 3.92 -2.50 4.89
N GLY A 17 4.58 -3.34 5.69
CA GLY A 17 5.19 -4.59 5.22
C GLY A 17 6.43 -4.40 4.32
N ASP A 18 6.95 -3.17 4.19
CA ASP A 18 8.23 -2.94 3.51
C ASP A 18 9.41 -3.39 4.40
N GLN A 19 10.10 -4.44 3.96
CA GLN A 19 11.25 -5.00 4.68
C GLN A 19 12.50 -4.11 4.69
N LYS A 20 12.62 -3.14 3.77
CA LYS A 20 13.80 -2.28 3.64
C LYS A 20 13.58 -0.90 4.27
N TYR A 21 12.47 -0.24 3.93
CA TYR A 21 12.18 1.12 4.36
C TYR A 21 11.05 1.21 5.39
N GLY A 22 10.37 0.10 5.68
CA GLY A 22 9.24 0.03 6.62
C GLY A 22 9.64 -0.19 8.08
N LEU A 23 8.72 0.15 8.98
CA LEU A 23 8.90 0.03 10.41
C LEU A 23 8.92 -1.45 10.83
N LYS A 24 9.79 -1.81 11.78
CA LYS A 24 9.93 -3.22 12.25
C LYS A 24 8.60 -3.79 12.75
N LYS A 25 7.79 -2.99 13.44
CA LYS A 25 6.47 -3.38 13.96
C LYS A 25 5.46 -3.71 12.85
N ASP A 26 5.58 -3.08 11.68
CA ASP A 26 4.64 -3.26 10.57
C ASP A 26 4.99 -4.50 9.72
N ARG A 27 6.22 -5.03 9.87
CA ARG A 27 6.67 -6.27 9.20
C ARG A 27 5.98 -7.52 9.76
N LEU A 28 5.48 -7.44 10.99
CA LEU A 28 4.72 -8.53 11.63
C LEU A 28 3.26 -8.56 11.16
N LEU A 29 2.80 -7.51 10.49
CA LEU A 29 1.42 -7.33 10.07
C LEU A 29 1.17 -7.78 8.62
N LEU A 30 2.18 -7.70 7.77
CA LEU A 30 2.09 -8.09 6.36
C LEU A 30 3.43 -8.67 5.87
N ASN A 31 3.39 -9.83 5.20
CA ASN A 31 4.57 -10.51 4.67
C ASN A 31 5.12 -9.90 3.37
N ARG A 32 4.43 -8.89 2.83
CA ARG A 32 4.79 -8.17 1.60
C ARG A 32 4.53 -6.68 1.78
N GLN A 33 4.98 -5.86 0.82
CA GLN A 33 4.62 -4.45 0.79
C GLN A 33 3.13 -4.27 0.49
N PHE A 34 2.45 -3.42 1.26
CA PHE A 34 1.10 -2.94 0.95
C PHE A 34 1.18 -1.96 -0.23
N LEU A 35 1.45 -2.49 -1.42
CA LEU A 35 1.59 -1.75 -2.66
C LEU A 35 0.98 -2.56 -3.80
N HIS A 36 0.04 -1.96 -4.51
CA HIS A 36 -0.70 -2.58 -5.61
C HIS A 36 -0.80 -1.62 -6.80
N ALA A 37 -0.53 -2.13 -8.00
CA ALA A 37 -0.75 -1.39 -9.24
C ALA A 37 -2.17 -1.67 -9.73
N SER A 38 -3.13 -0.85 -9.29
CA SER A 38 -4.56 -1.05 -9.57
C SER A 38 -4.96 -0.76 -11.01
N GLU A 39 -4.22 0.11 -11.69
CA GLU A 39 -4.56 0.58 -13.02
C GLU A 39 -3.30 0.88 -13.84
N LEU A 40 -3.36 0.51 -15.12
CA LEU A 40 -2.34 0.83 -16.10
C LEU A 40 -3.01 1.31 -17.38
N THR A 41 -2.75 2.56 -17.75
CA THR A 41 -3.21 3.13 -19.02
C THR A 41 -2.01 3.29 -19.95
N LEU A 42 -2.11 2.73 -21.15
CA LEU A 42 -1.05 2.81 -22.16
C LEU A 42 -1.61 3.04 -23.55
N LYS A 43 -0.83 3.76 -24.37
CA LYS A 43 -1.09 3.91 -25.80
C LYS A 43 -0.48 2.73 -26.53
N LEU A 44 -1.32 1.95 -27.21
CA LEU A 44 -0.92 0.80 -28.00
C LEU A 44 -0.28 1.23 -29.34
N PRO A 45 0.52 0.35 -29.98
CA PRO A 45 1.13 0.64 -31.28
C PRO A 45 0.13 0.96 -32.39
N ASN A 46 -1.12 0.47 -32.27
CA ASN A 46 -2.21 0.79 -33.20
C ASN A 46 -2.86 2.17 -32.95
N GLY A 47 -2.27 2.98 -32.06
CA GLY A 47 -2.74 4.32 -31.73
C GLY A 47 -3.84 4.39 -30.67
N GLN A 48 -4.44 3.26 -30.28
CA GLN A 48 -5.52 3.22 -29.29
C GLN A 48 -4.96 3.33 -27.87
N THR A 49 -5.62 4.10 -27.02
CA THR A 49 -5.36 4.07 -25.57
C THR A 49 -6.18 2.95 -24.94
N LYS A 50 -5.53 2.07 -24.19
CA LYS A 50 -6.21 1.06 -23.38
C LYS A 50 -5.85 1.20 -21.92
N THR A 51 -6.85 0.98 -21.09
CA THR A 51 -6.75 0.92 -19.63
C THR A 51 -6.96 -0.51 -19.18
N PHE A 52 -6.04 -0.98 -18.35
CA PHE A 52 -6.08 -2.27 -17.69
C PHE A 52 -6.30 -2.01 -16.20
N LYS A 53 -7.22 -2.74 -15.58
CA LYS A 53 -7.50 -2.64 -14.15
C LYS A 53 -7.30 -3.99 -13.48
N SER A 54 -6.88 -3.95 -12.22
CA SER A 54 -6.69 -5.12 -11.39
C SER A 54 -7.24 -4.86 -10.01
N ASP A 55 -8.13 -5.74 -9.56
CA ASP A 55 -8.73 -5.65 -8.23
C ASP A 55 -7.67 -5.80 -7.14
N LEU A 56 -8.00 -5.29 -5.95
CA LEU A 56 -7.10 -5.41 -4.81
C LEU A 56 -6.90 -6.90 -4.47
N PRO A 57 -5.64 -7.39 -4.41
CA PRO A 57 -5.35 -8.76 -4.03
C PRO A 57 -5.98 -9.14 -2.68
N ALA A 58 -6.43 -10.40 -2.57
CA ALA A 58 -7.17 -10.89 -1.40
C ALA A 58 -6.40 -10.70 -0.08
N ASP A 59 -5.09 -10.94 -0.08
CA ASP A 59 -4.21 -10.72 1.07
C ASP A 59 -4.21 -9.26 1.56
N LEU A 60 -4.22 -8.30 0.64
CA LEU A 60 -4.31 -6.87 0.97
C LEU A 60 -5.72 -6.46 1.38
N LYS A 61 -6.75 -7.08 0.78
CA LYS A 61 -8.14 -6.85 1.14
C LYS A 61 -8.44 -7.35 2.57
N ASP A 62 -8.04 -8.57 2.87
CA ASP A 62 -8.19 -9.18 4.20
C ASP A 62 -7.45 -8.35 5.27
N PHE A 63 -6.30 -7.79 4.91
CA PHE A 63 -5.57 -6.88 5.78
C PHE A 63 -6.36 -5.59 6.08
N LEU A 64 -7.01 -4.99 5.07
CA LEU A 64 -7.86 -3.80 5.25
C LEU A 64 -9.08 -4.09 6.13
N ASP A 65 -9.67 -5.26 5.94
CA ASP A 65 -10.87 -5.71 6.66
C ASP A 65 -10.54 -6.16 8.11
N SER A 66 -9.24 -6.33 8.43
CA SER A 66 -8.82 -6.76 9.77
C SER A 66 -9.04 -5.69 10.85
N ASP A 67 -9.47 -6.13 12.03
CA ASP A 67 -9.72 -5.32 13.24
C ASP A 67 -8.51 -4.49 13.73
N ILE A 68 -7.32 -4.80 13.21
CA ILE A 68 -6.05 -4.12 13.53
C ILE A 68 -6.12 -2.64 13.11
N LEU A 69 -6.77 -2.33 11.98
CA LEU A 69 -6.94 -0.95 11.51
C LEU A 69 -8.03 -0.20 12.28
N LEU A 70 -9.08 -0.89 12.72
CA LEU A 70 -10.19 -0.33 13.50
C LEU A 70 -9.72 0.15 14.88
N LYS A 71 -8.84 -0.61 15.54
CA LYS A 71 -8.26 -0.22 16.85
C LYS A 71 -7.29 0.97 16.75
N SER A 72 -6.63 1.16 15.61
CA SER A 72 -5.69 2.25 15.36
C SER A 72 -6.39 3.61 15.09
N ARG A 73 -7.64 3.60 14.60
CA ARG A 73 -8.49 4.82 14.50
C ARG A 73 -8.90 5.33 15.89
N ASN A 74 -9.28 4.45 16.82
CA ASN A 74 -9.73 4.85 18.16
C ASN A 74 -8.62 5.44 19.06
N LYS A 75 -7.34 5.18 18.78
CA LYS A 75 -6.23 5.82 19.51
C LYS A 75 -5.91 7.25 19.04
N ARG A 76 -6.25 7.62 17.79
CA ARG A 76 -6.02 8.99 17.29
C ARG A 76 -7.06 9.99 17.78
N ASN A 77 -8.29 9.56 18.04
CA ASN A 77 -9.37 10.42 18.55
C ASN A 77 -9.32 10.67 20.07
N LYS A 78 -8.23 10.30 20.77
CA LYS A 78 -8.09 10.45 22.22
C LYS A 78 -7.06 11.52 22.62
N HIS A 79 -6.55 12.27 21.66
CA HIS A 79 -5.52 13.31 21.85
C HIS A 79 -5.87 14.65 21.16
N GLU A 80 -7.15 14.92 20.90
CA GLU A 80 -7.65 16.30 20.72
C GLU A 80 -8.41 16.73 21.98
#